data_AF-A0A9P1CXP5-F1
#
_entry.id   AF-A0A9P1CXP5-F1
#
_cell.length_a   1.000
_cell.length_b   1.000
_cell.length_c   1.000
_cell.angle_alpha   90.00
_cell.angle_beta   90.00
_cell.angle_gamma   90.00
#
_symmetry.space_group_name_H-M   'P 1'
#
loop_
_entity.id
_entity.type
_entity.pdbx_description
1 polymer ?
#
loop_
_entity_poly.entity_id
_entity_poly.type
_entity_poly.pdbx_seq_one_letter_code
_entity_poly.pdbx_strand_id
1 'polypeptide(L)'
;MDPVKLPPARGDEISRPWSRDSHRYLQDSALKFGEDAHREYDRLAISQPSTAPTVTPPKGRVSSMTQREDEQLMRSSFLAEASDCIRSLQAVFESANATTFVSRFDDWRKIDLKATAQMQQHVKTLQNLNELMADFLQRCSAVEVFQDFHATMADLSTSVREMHDFRDHFTSSIDEISKGIADRVFLQLSKEAEERSAWLHCQLEKHGEVQESLAATQRKMWHRLEAMGRTMENQLKATKETTDHLDVLNESHLSVKKDCKSLLDLQQGVFTTFQNSSEQQGALQDNIFATISKEMQSMNGYIFQSLGWNPETPAVVESLQSLESRFVQWESKTLQDMEDQRQEVARMENALRESEKSISKANQLREEGLSEQAALKDHLQKATSALKEMKVQLKDAQMISLLNSMKRLRDIEGRGNVKVDRQSGRVTPVRPIEFLPEAPPKEKGPFKVTFKDEADVLNVVADLLEVMVMFDSSVQLNVALKQGRGGDANSWQRLAERRAETLKEHLVKAGRSEESISICGCMGAASEFFGQLMDTEIFPPKPAPTKASPPSRSKSPAPKRK
;
A
#
# COMPACT_ATOMS: atom_id res chain seq x y z
N MET A 1 8.08 -32.85 -37.60
CA MET A 1 9.38 -32.17 -37.45
C MET A 1 9.38 -31.57 -36.06
N ASP A 2 10.05 -32.25 -35.13
CA ASP A 2 10.04 -31.87 -33.71
C ASP A 2 11.12 -30.81 -33.44
N PRO A 3 10.85 -29.77 -32.64
CA PRO A 3 11.83 -28.73 -32.35
C PRO A 3 12.80 -29.16 -31.24
N VAL A 4 14.08 -28.98 -31.55
CA VAL A 4 15.26 -29.21 -30.71
C VAL A 4 15.26 -28.22 -29.53
N LYS A 5 15.32 -28.73 -28.29
CA LYS A 5 15.58 -27.96 -27.06
C LYS A 5 17.08 -27.69 -26.93
N LEU A 6 17.47 -26.42 -26.84
CA LEU A 6 18.81 -25.99 -26.40
C LEU A 6 18.80 -25.63 -24.91
N PRO A 7 19.90 -25.88 -24.16
CA PRO A 7 19.99 -25.61 -22.73
C PRO A 7 20.33 -24.14 -22.43
N PRO A 8 19.95 -23.59 -21.26
CA PRO A 8 20.26 -22.21 -20.91
C PRO A 8 21.72 -22.06 -20.47
N ALA A 9 22.29 -20.92 -20.88
CA ALA A 9 23.65 -20.49 -20.54
C ALA A 9 23.81 -20.25 -19.03
N ARG A 10 24.97 -20.67 -18.50
CA ARG A 10 25.43 -20.37 -17.14
C ARG A 10 25.78 -18.89 -17.04
N GLY A 11 25.16 -18.20 -16.08
CA GLY A 11 25.51 -16.85 -15.68
C GLY A 11 26.65 -16.84 -14.67
N ASP A 12 27.54 -15.86 -14.84
CA ASP A 12 28.75 -15.61 -14.07
C ASP A 12 28.50 -15.35 -12.57
N GLU A 13 29.35 -15.96 -11.75
CA GLU A 13 29.53 -15.68 -10.33
C GLU A 13 30.31 -14.39 -10.13
N ILE A 14 29.68 -13.37 -9.52
CA ILE A 14 30.38 -12.21 -8.96
C ILE A 14 30.00 -12.06 -7.48
N SER A 15 30.98 -12.39 -6.64
CA SER A 15 31.37 -11.76 -5.36
C SER A 15 30.27 -11.21 -4.44
N ARG A 16 29.98 -11.92 -3.35
CA ARG A 16 29.33 -11.38 -2.13
C ARG A 16 30.38 -11.13 -1.04
N PRO A 17 30.41 -9.94 -0.40
CA PRO A 17 31.30 -9.70 0.72
C PRO A 17 30.72 -10.21 2.05
N TRP A 18 31.67 -10.53 2.90
CA TRP A 18 31.63 -11.08 4.24
C TRP A 18 30.81 -10.23 5.24
N SER A 19 30.13 -10.92 6.16
CA SER A 19 30.04 -10.61 7.61
C SER A 19 28.64 -10.83 8.19
N ARG A 20 28.34 -12.10 8.52
CA ARG A 20 27.27 -12.47 9.47
C ARG A 20 27.73 -13.47 10.55
N ASP A 21 29.01 -13.87 10.54
CA ASP A 21 29.53 -14.97 11.38
C ASP A 21 30.20 -14.52 12.69
N SER A 22 30.47 -13.23 12.88
CA SER A 22 31.10 -12.72 14.11
C SER A 22 30.17 -12.73 15.32
N HIS A 23 28.85 -12.72 15.13
CA HIS A 23 27.88 -12.77 16.24
C HIS A 23 27.67 -14.18 16.82
N ARG A 24 27.98 -15.25 16.06
CA ARG A 24 27.77 -16.63 16.51
C ARG A 24 28.86 -17.09 17.49
N TYR A 25 30.09 -16.58 17.32
CA TYR A 25 31.24 -16.98 18.13
C TYR A 25 31.17 -16.46 19.59
N LEU A 26 30.56 -15.29 19.81
CA LEU A 26 30.35 -14.74 21.16
C LEU A 26 29.25 -15.47 21.92
N GLN A 27 28.25 -16.00 21.21
CA GLN A 27 27.14 -16.75 21.81
C GLN A 27 27.59 -18.16 22.25
N ASP A 28 28.43 -18.82 21.44
CA ASP A 28 29.00 -20.14 21.77
C ASP A 28 30.06 -20.08 22.88
N SER A 29 30.77 -18.94 23.01
CA SER A 29 31.74 -18.75 24.10
C SER A 29 31.08 -18.57 25.46
N ALA A 30 29.90 -17.92 25.53
CA ALA A 30 29.17 -17.70 26.78
C ALA A 30 28.51 -18.98 27.32
N LEU A 31 28.07 -19.89 26.44
CA LEU A 31 27.48 -21.17 26.83
C LEU A 31 28.53 -22.13 27.41
N LYS A 32 29.78 -22.06 26.94
CA LYS A 32 30.85 -22.98 27.36
C LYS A 32 31.38 -22.73 28.78
N PHE A 33 31.28 -21.49 29.29
CA PHE A 33 31.70 -21.18 30.67
C PHE A 33 30.66 -21.57 31.74
N GLY A 34 29.42 -21.86 31.36
CA GLY A 34 28.38 -22.31 32.30
C GLY A 34 28.44 -23.80 32.64
N GLU A 35 28.96 -24.63 31.73
CA GLU A 35 28.94 -26.10 31.89
C GLU A 35 30.12 -26.66 32.72
N ASP A 36 31.25 -25.95 32.77
CA ASP A 36 32.43 -26.43 33.52
C ASP A 36 32.34 -26.18 35.03
N ALA A 37 31.43 -25.32 35.51
CA ALA A 37 31.26 -25.04 36.94
C ALA A 37 30.49 -26.13 37.72
N HIS A 38 29.88 -27.11 37.03
CA HIS A 38 29.01 -28.12 37.66
C HIS A 38 29.61 -29.53 37.77
N ARG A 39 30.86 -29.76 37.34
CA ARG A 39 31.45 -31.12 37.31
C ARG A 39 32.41 -31.50 38.45
N GLU A 40 32.69 -30.61 39.41
CA GLU A 40 33.74 -30.88 40.41
C GLU A 40 33.24 -31.15 41.85
N TYR A 41 31.92 -31.28 42.06
CA TYR A 41 31.36 -31.52 43.41
C TYR A 41 30.91 -32.98 43.71
N ASP A 42 31.10 -33.93 42.80
CA ASP A 42 30.50 -35.28 42.92
C ASP A 42 31.52 -36.43 43.05
N ARG A 43 32.74 -36.13 43.50
CA ARG A 43 33.72 -37.16 43.90
C ARG A 43 34.37 -36.75 45.20
N LEU A 44 33.85 -37.25 46.32
CA LEU A 44 34.60 -37.73 47.50
C LEU A 44 33.62 -38.07 48.64
N ALA A 45 33.09 -39.30 48.64
CA ALA A 45 32.62 -39.95 49.85
C ALA A 45 32.66 -41.49 49.70
N ILE A 46 32.98 -42.17 50.79
CA ILE A 46 32.89 -43.61 51.08
C ILE A 46 34.20 -44.41 50.98
N SER A 47 34.82 -44.64 52.14
CA SER A 47 35.21 -46.01 52.57
C SER A 47 35.42 -46.07 54.10
N GLN A 48 34.74 -47.03 54.74
CA GLN A 48 34.97 -47.47 56.13
C GLN A 48 35.96 -48.65 56.16
N PRO A 49 36.52 -49.00 57.33
CA PRO A 49 36.88 -50.40 57.57
C PRO A 49 36.41 -50.98 58.92
N SER A 50 36.50 -52.32 58.93
CA SER A 50 35.83 -53.35 59.74
C SER A 50 36.57 -53.74 61.05
N THR A 51 35.91 -54.60 61.83
CA THR A 51 36.05 -55.00 63.24
C THR A 51 37.21 -55.94 63.68
N ALA A 52 37.63 -55.79 64.95
CA ALA A 52 38.03 -56.71 66.07
C ALA A 52 38.86 -58.02 65.85
N PRO A 53 39.70 -58.48 66.83
CA PRO A 53 39.18 -59.34 67.92
C PRO A 53 39.89 -59.33 69.31
N THR A 54 39.22 -60.00 70.25
CA THR A 54 39.39 -60.27 71.71
C THR A 54 40.49 -61.29 72.10
N VAL A 55 41.20 -61.10 73.24
CA VAL A 55 41.79 -62.17 74.09
C VAL A 55 41.90 -61.74 75.58
N THR A 56 41.54 -62.63 76.51
CA THR A 56 41.84 -62.67 77.98
C THR A 56 42.16 -64.14 78.34
N PRO A 57 42.49 -64.58 79.58
CA PRO A 57 43.32 -64.08 80.71
C PRO A 57 44.39 -65.18 81.10
N PRO A 58 45.04 -65.24 82.30
CA PRO A 58 44.42 -65.86 83.50
C PRO A 58 44.94 -65.39 84.90
N LYS A 59 44.31 -65.92 85.95
CA LYS A 59 44.41 -65.61 87.40
C LYS A 59 45.29 -66.60 88.20
N GLY A 60 45.83 -66.13 89.35
CA GLY A 60 46.14 -66.92 90.58
C GLY A 60 47.64 -66.99 90.98
N ARG A 61 48.09 -67.02 92.24
CA ARG A 61 47.58 -66.72 93.59
C ARG A 61 48.81 -66.76 94.55
N VAL A 62 48.76 -65.96 95.63
CA VAL A 62 49.50 -66.04 96.94
C VAL A 62 50.93 -65.46 97.11
N SER A 63 51.04 -64.50 98.07
CA SER A 63 52.14 -64.16 99.00
C SER A 63 53.50 -63.62 98.52
N SER A 64 53.66 -62.30 98.56
CA SER A 64 54.43 -61.54 99.59
C SER A 64 54.43 -60.07 99.16
N MET A 65 53.34 -59.39 99.47
CA MET A 65 53.28 -58.34 100.50
C MET A 65 53.82 -56.98 100.04
N THR A 66 52.83 -56.14 99.74
CA THR A 66 52.69 -54.72 100.07
C THR A 66 53.53 -53.68 99.31
N GLN A 67 54.66 -54.01 98.66
CA GLN A 67 55.38 -52.98 97.89
C GLN A 67 54.93 -52.86 96.43
N ARG A 68 54.58 -53.98 95.78
CA ARG A 68 54.19 -53.98 94.35
C ARG A 68 52.77 -53.46 94.11
N GLU A 69 51.88 -53.66 95.06
CA GLU A 69 50.49 -53.18 94.94
C GLU A 69 50.42 -51.66 95.10
N ASP A 70 51.19 -51.08 96.03
CA ASP A 70 51.32 -49.63 96.16
C ASP A 70 52.01 -49.00 94.94
N GLU A 71 53.03 -49.66 94.36
CA GLU A 71 53.68 -49.17 93.15
C GLU A 71 52.76 -49.27 91.92
N GLN A 72 51.95 -50.32 91.81
CA GLN A 72 50.93 -50.43 90.76
C GLN A 72 49.78 -49.44 90.97
N LEU A 73 49.38 -49.19 92.22
CA LEU A 73 48.35 -48.21 92.54
C LEU A 73 48.86 -46.79 92.21
N MET A 74 50.09 -46.44 92.60
CA MET A 74 50.75 -45.18 92.25
C MET A 74 50.90 -45.01 90.74
N ARG A 75 51.35 -46.05 90.02
CA ARG A 75 51.42 -46.01 88.55
C ARG A 75 50.04 -45.84 87.91
N SER A 76 49.02 -46.53 88.43
CA SER A 76 47.66 -46.41 87.92
C SER A 76 47.04 -45.04 88.21
N SER A 77 47.30 -44.46 89.39
CA SER A 77 46.84 -43.12 89.78
C SER A 77 47.54 -42.05 88.95
N PHE A 78 48.86 -42.17 88.75
CA PHE A 78 49.61 -41.26 87.89
C PHE A 78 49.15 -41.33 86.43
N LEU A 79 48.91 -42.53 85.90
CA LEU A 79 48.39 -42.68 84.54
C LEU A 79 46.96 -42.15 84.40
N ALA A 80 46.12 -42.31 85.43
CA ALA A 80 44.78 -41.74 85.46
C ALA A 80 44.83 -40.21 85.47
N GLU A 81 45.66 -39.60 86.32
CA GLU A 81 45.80 -38.14 86.41
C GLU A 81 46.48 -37.54 85.17
N ALA A 82 47.48 -38.22 84.60
CA ALA A 82 48.06 -37.85 83.31
C ALA A 82 47.01 -37.91 82.18
N SER A 83 46.15 -38.93 82.19
CA SER A 83 45.06 -39.05 81.22
C SER A 83 43.98 -37.99 81.41
N ASP A 84 43.66 -37.61 82.65
CA ASP A 84 42.73 -36.52 82.98
C ASP A 84 43.31 -35.16 82.58
N CYS A 85 44.62 -34.96 82.75
CA CYS A 85 45.32 -33.76 82.31
C CYS A 85 45.31 -33.64 80.77
N ILE A 86 45.58 -34.74 80.05
CA ILE A 86 45.48 -34.78 78.59
C ILE A 86 44.05 -34.51 78.12
N ARG A 87 43.04 -35.11 78.74
CA ARG A 87 41.63 -34.85 78.41
C ARG A 87 41.23 -33.40 78.69
N SER A 88 41.74 -32.80 79.77
CA SER A 88 41.50 -31.40 80.09
C SER A 88 42.17 -30.46 79.08
N LEU A 89 43.40 -30.75 78.66
CA LEU A 89 44.08 -30.00 77.60
C LEU A 89 43.38 -30.14 76.25
N GLN A 90 42.89 -31.34 75.91
CA GLN A 90 42.09 -31.56 74.71
C GLN A 90 40.77 -30.79 74.77
N ALA A 91 40.06 -30.80 75.90
CA ALA A 91 38.85 -30.02 76.10
C ALA A 91 39.10 -28.51 76.02
N VAL A 92 40.25 -28.03 76.50
CA VAL A 92 40.67 -26.62 76.33
C VAL A 92 40.95 -26.31 74.85
N PHE A 93 41.61 -27.21 74.11
CA PHE A 93 41.86 -27.02 72.67
C PHE A 93 40.58 -27.08 71.82
N GLU A 94 39.66 -27.97 72.15
CA GLU A 94 38.35 -28.12 71.52
C GLU A 94 37.45 -26.91 71.85
N SER A 95 37.41 -26.46 73.11
CA SER A 95 36.63 -25.28 73.52
C SER A 95 37.22 -23.96 73.00
N ALA A 96 38.55 -23.88 72.86
CA ALA A 96 39.22 -22.77 72.19
C ALA A 96 38.99 -22.75 70.67
N ASN A 97 38.27 -23.75 70.13
CA ASN A 97 37.87 -23.79 68.73
C ASN A 97 39.07 -23.64 67.78
N ALA A 98 40.25 -24.14 68.18
CA ALA A 98 41.52 -23.92 67.48
C ALA A 98 41.49 -24.39 66.03
N THR A 99 40.73 -25.45 65.74
CA THR A 99 40.46 -25.95 64.39
C THR A 99 39.68 -24.94 63.53
N THR A 100 38.74 -24.20 64.13
CA THR A 100 38.01 -23.13 63.42
C THR A 100 38.88 -21.90 63.17
N PHE A 101 39.85 -21.60 64.06
CA PHE A 101 40.79 -20.52 63.83
C PHE A 101 41.73 -20.83 62.66
N VAL A 102 42.29 -22.04 62.60
CA VAL A 102 43.13 -22.49 61.48
C VAL A 102 42.34 -22.45 60.16
N SER A 103 41.11 -22.97 60.14
CA SER A 103 40.25 -22.89 58.94
C SER A 103 39.97 -21.46 58.52
N ARG A 104 39.62 -20.56 59.46
CA ARG A 104 39.35 -19.15 59.15
C ARG A 104 40.59 -18.41 58.67
N PHE A 105 41.75 -18.73 59.23
CA PHE A 105 43.02 -18.15 58.80
C PHE A 105 43.39 -18.61 57.39
N ASP A 106 43.20 -19.89 57.08
CA ASP A 106 43.39 -20.42 55.73
C ASP A 106 42.40 -19.80 54.73
N ASP A 107 41.15 -19.60 55.12
CA ASP A 107 40.15 -18.94 54.27
C ASP A 107 40.49 -17.47 54.04
N TRP A 108 40.90 -16.75 55.09
CA TRP A 108 41.36 -15.38 54.97
C TRP A 108 42.59 -15.28 54.05
N ARG A 109 43.56 -16.19 54.20
CA ARG A 109 44.75 -16.25 53.35
C ARG A 109 44.40 -16.53 51.87
N LYS A 110 43.42 -17.39 51.60
CA LYS A 110 42.90 -17.63 50.24
C LYS A 110 42.25 -16.39 49.66
N ILE A 111 41.45 -15.68 50.46
CA ILE A 111 40.80 -14.42 50.03
C ILE A 111 41.87 -13.36 49.73
N ASP A 112 42.87 -13.21 50.59
CA ASP A 112 43.96 -12.24 50.41
C ASP A 112 44.82 -12.53 49.18
N LEU A 113 45.19 -13.81 48.96
CA LEU A 113 45.89 -14.23 47.75
C LEU A 113 45.06 -13.96 46.48
N LYS A 114 43.76 -14.22 46.53
CA LYS A 114 42.85 -13.94 45.40
C LYS A 114 42.75 -12.44 45.13
N ALA A 115 42.61 -11.62 46.17
CA ALA A 115 42.57 -10.16 46.04
C ALA A 115 43.88 -9.60 45.46
N THR A 116 45.03 -10.12 45.93
CA THR A 116 46.35 -9.74 45.43
C THR A 116 46.53 -10.13 43.96
N ALA A 117 46.10 -11.34 43.56
CA ALA A 117 46.15 -11.78 42.17
C ALA A 117 45.25 -10.92 41.26
N GLN A 118 44.04 -10.57 41.72
CA GLN A 118 43.15 -9.66 41.00
C GLN A 118 43.77 -8.27 40.83
N MET A 119 44.39 -7.73 41.88
CA MET A 119 45.04 -6.42 41.81
C MET A 119 46.23 -6.44 40.82
N GLN A 120 47.05 -7.50 40.84
CA GLN A 120 48.13 -7.67 39.86
C GLN A 120 47.61 -7.77 38.42
N GLN A 121 46.49 -8.47 38.21
CA GLN A 121 45.83 -8.54 36.91
C GLN A 121 45.35 -7.16 36.45
N HIS A 122 44.72 -6.38 37.33
CA HIS A 122 44.29 -5.02 36.99
C HIS A 122 45.46 -4.09 36.66
N VAL A 123 46.56 -4.15 37.42
CA VAL A 123 47.79 -3.39 37.12
C VAL A 123 48.34 -3.76 35.75
N LYS A 124 48.39 -5.05 35.42
CA LYS A 124 48.85 -5.54 34.11
C LYS A 124 47.95 -5.05 32.96
N THR A 125 46.63 -5.06 33.15
CA THR A 125 45.68 -4.54 32.16
C THR A 125 45.85 -3.03 31.96
N LEU A 126 46.06 -2.27 33.03
CA LEU A 126 46.33 -0.84 32.93
C LEU A 126 47.65 -0.53 32.23
N GLN A 127 48.71 -1.32 32.50
CA GLN A 127 49.98 -1.19 31.78
C GLN A 127 49.81 -1.47 30.29
N ASN A 128 49.15 -2.57 29.91
CA ASN A 128 48.85 -2.86 28.51
C ASN A 128 48.04 -1.75 27.83
N LEU A 129 47.05 -1.19 28.53
CA LEU A 129 46.23 -0.10 27.97
C LEU A 129 47.07 1.17 27.77
N ASN A 130 47.98 1.46 28.70
CA ASN A 130 48.89 2.60 28.57
C ASN A 130 49.88 2.42 27.42
N GLU A 131 50.42 1.21 27.21
CA GLU A 131 51.26 0.87 26.06
C GLU A 131 50.50 1.03 24.73
N LEU A 132 49.28 0.49 24.64
CA LEU A 132 48.41 0.63 23.46
C LEU A 132 48.06 2.09 23.17
N MET A 133 47.83 2.90 24.21
CA MET A 133 47.53 4.32 24.06
C MET A 133 48.78 5.10 23.61
N ALA A 134 49.96 4.77 24.13
CA ALA A 134 51.23 5.35 23.67
C ALA A 134 51.49 5.01 22.20
N ASP A 135 51.32 3.75 21.80
CA ASP A 135 51.43 3.31 20.40
C ASP A 135 50.42 4.02 19.50
N PHE A 136 49.18 4.18 19.96
CA PHE A 136 48.13 4.90 19.23
C PHE A 136 48.51 6.37 19.05
N LEU A 137 48.92 7.06 20.12
CA LEU A 137 49.35 8.46 20.06
C LEU A 137 50.60 8.64 19.19
N GLN A 138 51.51 7.67 19.18
CA GLN A 138 52.67 7.66 18.30
C GLN A 138 52.26 7.53 16.83
N ARG A 139 51.28 6.67 16.52
CA ARG A 139 50.73 6.56 15.16
C ARG A 139 49.95 7.81 14.74
N CYS A 140 49.18 8.39 15.65
CA CYS A 140 48.47 9.64 15.37
C CYS A 140 49.43 10.82 15.20
N SER A 141 50.55 10.87 15.91
CA SER A 141 51.54 11.96 15.76
C SER A 141 52.39 11.85 14.50
N ALA A 142 52.35 10.73 13.78
CA ALA A 142 52.99 10.61 12.48
C ALA A 142 52.24 11.46 11.44
N VAL A 143 52.91 12.51 10.94
CA VAL A 143 52.38 13.43 9.92
C VAL A 143 51.88 12.68 8.67
N GLU A 144 52.53 11.55 8.34
CA GLU A 144 52.17 10.66 7.23
C GLU A 144 50.74 10.10 7.40
N VAL A 145 50.35 9.69 8.61
CA VAL A 145 49.01 9.14 8.88
C VAL A 145 47.93 10.21 8.74
N PHE A 146 48.23 11.46 9.11
CA PHE A 146 47.32 12.58 8.88
C PHE A 146 47.21 12.95 7.41
N GLN A 147 48.30 12.85 6.64
CA GLN A 147 48.28 13.06 5.19
C GLN A 147 47.47 11.97 4.48
N ASP A 148 47.65 10.71 4.86
CA ASP A 148 46.88 9.58 4.34
C ASP A 148 45.39 9.70 4.71
N PHE A 149 45.08 10.09 5.95
CA PHE A 149 43.71 10.36 6.36
C PHE A 149 43.10 11.52 5.58
N HIS A 150 43.84 12.61 5.37
CA HIS A 150 43.38 13.74 4.58
C HIS A 150 43.15 13.34 3.11
N ALA A 151 44.04 12.54 2.52
CA ALA A 151 43.87 11.98 1.18
C ALA A 151 42.61 11.11 1.10
N THR A 152 42.42 10.21 2.08
CA THR A 152 41.23 9.35 2.16
C THR A 152 39.94 10.17 2.32
N MET A 153 39.97 11.25 3.10
CA MET A 153 38.82 12.15 3.27
C MET A 153 38.56 12.97 2.00
N ALA A 154 39.60 13.34 1.25
CA ALA A 154 39.47 14.00 -0.05
C ALA A 154 38.88 13.05 -1.10
N ASP A 155 39.31 11.79 -1.11
CA ASP A 155 38.76 10.74 -1.96
C ASP A 155 37.28 10.48 -1.59
N LEU A 156 36.98 10.34 -0.30
CA LEU A 156 35.60 10.20 0.18
C LEU A 156 34.73 11.40 -0.23
N SER A 157 35.24 12.63 -0.08
CA SER A 157 34.54 13.85 -0.52
C SER A 157 34.27 13.83 -2.02
N THR A 158 35.22 13.34 -2.81
CA THR A 158 35.08 13.18 -4.26
C THR A 158 34.02 12.12 -4.60
N SER A 159 34.06 10.95 -3.96
CA SER A 159 33.04 9.91 -4.15
C SER A 159 31.64 10.37 -3.71
N VAL A 160 31.53 11.17 -2.64
CA VAL A 160 30.24 11.77 -2.23
C VAL A 160 29.71 12.74 -3.30
N ARG A 161 30.60 13.53 -3.92
CA ARG A 161 30.23 14.42 -5.04
C ARG A 161 29.78 13.62 -6.26
N GLU A 162 30.52 12.59 -6.64
CA GLU A 162 30.13 11.68 -7.74
C GLU A 162 28.79 10.98 -7.48
N MET A 163 28.51 10.57 -6.24
CA MET A 163 27.19 10.02 -5.87
C MET A 163 26.08 11.06 -5.99
N HIS A 164 26.35 12.32 -5.64
CA HIS A 164 25.38 13.41 -5.82
C HIS A 164 25.10 13.66 -7.29
N ASP A 165 26.14 13.75 -8.13
CA ASP A 165 26.01 13.91 -9.58
C ASP A 165 25.27 12.73 -10.22
N PHE A 166 25.58 11.50 -9.80
CA PHE A 166 24.87 10.30 -10.23
C PHE A 166 23.39 10.35 -9.83
N ARG A 167 23.07 10.75 -8.59
CA ARG A 167 21.69 10.88 -8.10
C ARG A 167 20.93 11.90 -8.95
N ASP A 168 21.54 13.04 -9.25
CA ASP A 168 20.92 14.10 -10.04
C ASP A 168 20.68 13.63 -11.49
N HIS A 169 21.66 12.93 -12.09
CA HIS A 169 21.50 12.31 -13.41
C HIS A 169 20.42 11.22 -13.44
N PHE A 170 20.36 10.38 -12.41
CA PHE A 170 19.34 9.34 -12.26
C PHE A 170 17.94 9.94 -12.10
N THR A 171 17.81 11.01 -11.31
CA THR A 171 16.55 11.75 -11.15
C THR A 171 16.09 12.35 -12.47
N SER A 172 17.00 13.01 -13.20
CA SER A 172 16.72 13.54 -14.54
C SER A 172 16.27 12.44 -15.52
N SER A 173 16.90 11.26 -15.47
CA SER A 173 16.53 10.13 -16.32
C SER A 173 15.13 9.59 -15.98
N ILE A 174 14.77 9.53 -14.70
CA ILE A 174 13.42 9.15 -14.27
C ILE A 174 12.39 10.16 -14.78
N ASP A 175 12.68 11.46 -14.71
CA ASP A 175 11.78 12.51 -15.19
C ASP A 175 11.58 12.42 -16.71
N GLU A 176 12.65 12.17 -17.47
CA GLU A 176 12.58 11.94 -18.92
C GLU A 176 11.75 10.70 -19.29
N ILE A 177 11.96 9.58 -18.58
CA ILE A 177 11.17 8.36 -18.79
C ILE A 177 9.70 8.61 -18.46
N SER A 178 9.43 9.28 -17.34
CA SER A 178 8.07 9.59 -16.88
C SER A 178 7.34 10.49 -17.87
N LYS A 179 8.03 11.52 -18.38
CA LYS A 179 7.53 12.39 -19.45
C LYS A 179 7.26 11.60 -20.73
N GLY A 180 8.19 10.75 -21.17
CA GLY A 180 8.01 9.92 -22.37
C GLY A 180 6.90 8.87 -22.25
N ILE A 181 6.59 8.38 -21.04
CA ILE A 181 5.42 7.53 -20.79
C ILE A 181 4.14 8.38 -20.87
N ALA A 182 4.11 9.54 -20.20
CA ALA A 182 2.96 10.43 -20.21
C ALA A 182 2.59 10.87 -21.63
N ASP A 183 3.58 11.26 -22.44
CA ASP A 183 3.38 11.67 -23.83
C ASP A 183 2.83 10.51 -24.69
N ARG A 184 3.33 9.29 -24.51
CA ARG A 184 2.82 8.10 -25.21
C ARG A 184 1.39 7.75 -24.82
N VAL A 185 1.07 7.78 -23.52
CA VAL A 185 -0.29 7.54 -23.03
C VAL A 185 -1.25 8.62 -23.56
N PHE A 186 -0.84 9.88 -23.53
CA PHE A 186 -1.63 10.98 -24.08
C PHE A 186 -1.89 10.81 -25.57
N LEU A 187 -0.85 10.49 -26.35
CA LEU A 187 -0.98 10.26 -27.79
C LEU A 187 -1.91 9.09 -28.09
N GLN A 188 -1.82 8.01 -27.32
CA GLN A 188 -2.67 6.83 -27.51
C GLN A 188 -4.13 7.10 -27.12
N LEU A 189 -4.38 7.81 -26.02
CA LEU A 189 -5.73 8.24 -25.64
C LEU A 189 -6.34 9.21 -26.67
N SER A 190 -5.54 10.12 -27.22
CA SER A 190 -6.00 11.03 -28.28
C SER A 190 -6.38 10.24 -29.53
N LYS A 191 -5.55 9.26 -29.94
CA LYS A 191 -5.84 8.39 -31.08
C LYS A 191 -7.10 7.56 -30.86
N GLU A 192 -7.27 6.96 -29.69
CA GLU A 192 -8.49 6.20 -29.35
C GLU A 192 -9.74 7.10 -29.31
N ALA A 193 -9.60 8.33 -28.85
CA ALA A 193 -10.70 9.31 -28.86
C ALA A 193 -11.11 9.69 -30.30
N GLU A 194 -10.13 9.88 -31.20
CA GLU A 194 -10.38 10.13 -32.62
C GLU A 194 -11.04 8.91 -33.29
N GLU A 195 -10.53 7.70 -33.07
CA GLU A 195 -11.11 6.46 -33.60
C GLU A 195 -12.54 6.24 -33.09
N ARG A 196 -12.79 6.50 -31.80
CA ARG A 196 -14.13 6.42 -31.20
C ARG A 196 -15.08 7.46 -31.79
N SER A 197 -14.60 8.68 -32.02
CA SER A 197 -15.39 9.75 -32.64
C SER A 197 -15.75 9.38 -34.09
N ALA A 198 -14.78 8.89 -34.87
CA ALA A 198 -15.00 8.42 -36.24
C ALA A 198 -15.99 7.25 -36.29
N TRP A 199 -15.87 6.29 -35.37
CA TRP A 199 -16.81 5.18 -35.25
C TRP A 199 -18.23 5.65 -34.91
N LEU A 200 -18.38 6.58 -33.95
CA LEU A 200 -19.68 7.16 -33.60
C LEU A 200 -20.32 7.89 -34.80
N HIS A 201 -19.52 8.64 -35.57
CA HIS A 201 -19.99 9.30 -36.79
C HIS A 201 -20.50 8.28 -37.81
N CYS A 202 -19.74 7.21 -38.08
CA CYS A 202 -20.16 6.14 -38.99
C CYS A 202 -21.45 5.44 -38.51
N GLN A 203 -21.62 5.23 -37.21
CA GLN A 203 -22.84 4.64 -36.65
C GLN A 203 -24.06 5.57 -36.81
N LEU A 204 -23.87 6.87 -36.58
CA LEU A 204 -24.93 7.87 -36.78
C LEU A 204 -25.35 7.95 -38.25
N GLU A 205 -24.40 7.88 -39.18
CA GLU A 205 -24.66 7.85 -40.62
C GLU A 205 -25.48 6.61 -41.01
N LYS A 206 -25.07 5.42 -40.57
CA LYS A 206 -25.83 4.17 -40.79
C LYS A 206 -27.23 4.23 -40.18
N HIS A 207 -27.38 4.79 -38.99
CA HIS A 207 -28.70 5.00 -38.39
C HIS A 207 -29.56 5.96 -39.21
N GLY A 208 -28.96 7.01 -39.79
CA GLY A 208 -29.60 7.90 -40.73
C GLY A 208 -30.11 7.18 -41.98
N GLU A 209 -29.28 6.34 -42.60
CA GLU A 209 -29.67 5.52 -43.77
C GLU A 209 -30.83 4.57 -43.45
N VAL A 210 -30.79 3.89 -42.30
CA VAL A 210 -31.86 3.01 -41.85
C VAL A 210 -33.15 3.79 -41.62
N GLN A 211 -33.08 4.96 -40.99
CA GLN A 211 -34.24 5.82 -40.75
C GLN A 211 -34.83 6.34 -42.07
N GLU A 212 -33.99 6.71 -43.03
CA GLU A 212 -34.45 7.14 -44.36
C GLU A 212 -35.10 5.99 -45.15
N SER A 213 -34.51 4.80 -45.09
CA SER A 213 -35.08 3.57 -45.68
C SER A 213 -36.42 3.19 -45.07
N LEU A 214 -36.54 3.30 -43.73
CA LEU A 214 -37.80 3.08 -43.02
C LEU A 214 -38.85 4.11 -43.44
N ALA A 215 -38.49 5.39 -43.51
CA ALA A 215 -39.38 6.46 -43.98
C ALA A 215 -39.80 6.25 -45.44
N ALA A 216 -38.90 5.76 -46.31
CA ALA A 216 -39.23 5.41 -47.69
C ALA A 216 -40.20 4.22 -47.75
N THR A 217 -40.02 3.22 -46.89
CA THR A 217 -40.91 2.05 -46.80
C THR A 217 -42.30 2.44 -46.29
N GLN A 218 -42.37 3.30 -45.27
CA GLN A 218 -43.63 3.85 -44.77
C GLN A 218 -44.37 4.64 -45.86
N ARG A 219 -43.66 5.49 -46.63
CA ARG A 219 -44.24 6.19 -47.79
C ARG A 219 -44.80 5.23 -48.84
N LYS A 220 -44.06 4.16 -49.16
CA LYS A 220 -44.55 3.12 -50.09
C LYS A 220 -45.81 2.40 -49.57
N MET A 221 -45.85 2.06 -48.28
CA MET A 221 -47.03 1.45 -47.66
C MET A 221 -48.23 2.39 -47.71
N TRP A 222 -48.01 3.67 -47.39
CA TRP A 222 -49.06 4.69 -47.46
C TRP A 222 -49.67 4.80 -48.87
N HIS A 223 -48.84 4.89 -49.90
CA HIS A 223 -49.33 4.92 -51.28
C HIS A 223 -50.08 3.63 -51.69
N ARG A 224 -49.67 2.46 -51.19
CA ARG A 224 -50.42 1.21 -51.42
C ARG A 224 -51.80 1.23 -50.75
N LEU A 225 -51.88 1.73 -49.52
CA LEU A 225 -53.15 1.88 -48.81
C LEU A 225 -54.06 2.89 -49.52
N GLU A 226 -53.53 4.02 -49.98
CA GLU A 226 -54.27 4.99 -50.79
C GLU A 226 -54.79 4.37 -52.10
N ALA A 227 -53.96 3.60 -52.81
CA ALA A 227 -54.36 2.93 -54.03
C ALA A 227 -55.48 1.90 -53.77
N MET A 228 -55.33 1.09 -52.71
CA MET A 228 -56.34 0.11 -52.30
C MET A 228 -57.65 0.80 -51.91
N GLY A 229 -57.59 1.93 -51.19
CA GLY A 229 -58.75 2.74 -50.87
C GLY A 229 -59.49 3.21 -52.12
N ARG A 230 -58.77 3.71 -53.13
CA ARG A 230 -59.37 4.08 -54.42
C ARG A 230 -59.97 2.87 -55.15
N THR A 231 -59.32 1.70 -55.12
CA THR A 231 -59.86 0.48 -55.71
C THR A 231 -61.14 0.03 -55.03
N MET A 232 -61.18 0.04 -53.69
CA MET A 232 -62.39 -0.27 -52.93
C MET A 232 -63.51 0.73 -53.20
N GLU A 233 -63.19 2.03 -53.32
CA GLU A 233 -64.19 3.05 -53.67
C GLU A 233 -64.76 2.82 -55.07
N ASN A 234 -63.90 2.46 -56.04
CA ASN A 234 -64.34 2.12 -57.39
C ASN A 234 -65.16 0.83 -57.42
N GLN A 235 -64.78 -0.19 -56.65
CA GLN A 235 -65.58 -1.41 -56.49
C GLN A 235 -66.92 -1.10 -55.85
N LEU A 236 -66.97 -0.23 -54.84
CA LEU A 236 -68.21 0.21 -54.21
C LEU A 236 -69.13 0.90 -55.22
N LYS A 237 -68.58 1.80 -56.05
CA LYS A 237 -69.32 2.46 -57.15
C LYS A 237 -69.84 1.44 -58.16
N ALA A 238 -69.00 0.52 -58.61
CA ALA A 238 -69.42 -0.54 -59.53
C ALA A 238 -70.49 -1.45 -58.91
N THR A 239 -70.35 -1.85 -57.64
CA THR A 239 -71.37 -2.66 -56.95
C THR A 239 -72.68 -1.90 -56.81
N LYS A 240 -72.62 -0.60 -56.55
CA LYS A 240 -73.81 0.26 -56.52
C LYS A 240 -74.48 0.31 -57.89
N GLU A 241 -73.74 0.54 -58.96
CA GLU A 241 -74.26 0.51 -60.35
C GLU A 241 -74.87 -0.86 -60.69
N THR A 242 -74.24 -1.97 -60.27
CA THR A 242 -74.82 -3.31 -60.46
C THR A 242 -76.07 -3.54 -59.62
N THR A 243 -76.15 -2.95 -58.42
CA THR A 243 -77.33 -3.02 -57.56
C THR A 243 -78.47 -2.22 -58.18
N ASP A 244 -78.19 -1.01 -58.66
CA ASP A 244 -79.15 -0.18 -59.39
C ASP A 244 -79.64 -0.92 -60.66
N HIS A 245 -78.78 -1.63 -61.38
CA HIS A 245 -79.17 -2.49 -62.51
C HIS A 245 -80.02 -3.69 -62.08
N LEU A 246 -79.69 -4.33 -60.96
CA LEU A 246 -80.46 -5.44 -60.39
C LEU A 246 -81.86 -4.97 -59.95
N ASP A 247 -81.99 -3.76 -59.42
CA ASP A 247 -83.28 -3.18 -59.05
C ASP A 247 -84.14 -2.94 -60.29
N VAL A 248 -83.57 -2.42 -61.39
CA VAL A 248 -84.27 -2.30 -62.68
C VAL A 248 -84.67 -3.67 -63.25
N LEU A 249 -83.79 -4.67 -63.15
CA LEU A 249 -84.07 -6.05 -63.56
C LEU A 249 -85.16 -6.70 -62.68
N ASN A 250 -85.17 -6.39 -61.39
CA ASN A 250 -86.17 -6.88 -60.45
C ASN A 250 -87.54 -6.23 -60.70
N GLU A 251 -87.59 -4.94 -61.04
CA GLU A 251 -88.80 -4.28 -61.53
C GLU A 251 -89.31 -4.91 -62.83
N SER A 252 -88.42 -5.19 -63.78
CA SER A 252 -88.75 -5.92 -65.01
C SER A 252 -89.27 -7.33 -64.72
N HIS A 253 -88.61 -8.07 -63.82
CA HIS A 253 -89.03 -9.40 -63.39
C HIS A 253 -90.37 -9.38 -62.66
N LEU A 254 -90.66 -8.36 -61.85
CA LEU A 254 -91.98 -8.16 -61.23
C LEU A 254 -93.07 -7.88 -62.28
N SER A 255 -92.74 -7.14 -63.35
CA SER A 255 -93.63 -6.96 -64.51
C SER A 255 -93.88 -8.28 -65.23
N VAL A 256 -92.82 -9.04 -65.56
CA VAL A 256 -92.93 -10.36 -66.19
C VAL A 256 -93.70 -11.32 -65.28
N LYS A 257 -93.51 -11.28 -63.96
CA LYS A 257 -94.26 -12.09 -63.00
C LYS A 257 -95.75 -11.73 -63.00
N LYS A 258 -96.10 -10.46 -63.20
CA LYS A 258 -97.49 -10.00 -63.37
C LYS A 258 -98.09 -10.53 -64.68
N ASP A 259 -97.31 -10.53 -65.76
CA ASP A 259 -97.72 -11.08 -67.05
C ASP A 259 -97.86 -12.60 -66.99
N CYS A 260 -96.90 -13.30 -66.37
CA CYS A 260 -96.96 -14.74 -66.09
C CYS A 260 -98.13 -15.09 -65.18
N LYS A 261 -98.47 -14.27 -64.19
CA LYS A 261 -99.67 -14.47 -63.36
C LYS A 261 -100.94 -14.32 -64.19
N SER A 262 -100.99 -13.37 -65.12
CA SER A 262 -102.10 -13.21 -66.06
C SER A 262 -102.22 -14.42 -67.01
N LEU A 263 -101.08 -14.98 -67.43
CA LEU A 263 -100.99 -16.24 -68.19
C LEU A 263 -101.39 -17.46 -67.35
N LEU A 264 -101.09 -17.47 -66.05
CA LEU A 264 -101.45 -18.54 -65.14
C LEU A 264 -102.94 -18.49 -64.79
N ASP A 265 -103.52 -17.30 -64.68
CA ASP A 265 -104.97 -17.09 -64.57
C ASP A 265 -105.68 -17.53 -65.87
N LEU A 266 -105.07 -17.28 -67.03
CA LEU A 266 -105.51 -17.82 -68.33
C LEU A 266 -105.40 -19.36 -68.36
N GLN A 267 -104.29 -19.91 -67.86
CA GLN A 267 -104.06 -21.35 -67.77
C GLN A 267 -105.03 -21.99 -66.79
N GLN A 268 -105.38 -21.36 -65.67
CA GLN A 268 -106.39 -21.83 -64.71
C GLN A 268 -107.79 -21.84 -65.37
N GLY A 269 -108.08 -20.87 -66.25
CA GLY A 269 -109.27 -20.86 -67.12
C GLY A 269 -109.27 -22.00 -68.14
N VAL A 270 -108.12 -22.34 -68.73
CA VAL A 270 -107.97 -23.49 -69.64
C VAL A 270 -108.02 -24.82 -68.86
N PHE A 271 -107.48 -24.88 -67.65
CA PHE A 271 -107.42 -26.09 -66.82
C PHE A 271 -108.78 -26.44 -66.22
N THR A 272 -109.62 -25.45 -65.88
CA THR A 272 -111.02 -25.70 -65.54
C THR A 272 -111.87 -26.16 -66.75
N THR A 273 -111.40 -25.89 -67.97
CA THR A 273 -112.00 -26.42 -69.21
C THR A 273 -111.45 -27.81 -69.59
N PHE A 274 -110.26 -28.17 -69.10
CA PHE A 274 -109.61 -29.48 -69.36
C PHE A 274 -109.90 -30.52 -68.26
N GLN A 275 -110.39 -30.10 -67.09
CA GLN A 275 -110.84 -30.97 -65.99
C GLN A 275 -112.25 -31.56 -66.24
N ASN A 276 -112.54 -31.88 -67.50
CA ASN A 276 -113.69 -32.64 -68.00
C ASN A 276 -113.26 -33.82 -68.90
N SER A 277 -112.01 -34.24 -68.86
CA SER A 277 -111.57 -35.42 -69.61
C SER A 277 -110.36 -36.11 -68.99
N SER A 278 -110.58 -37.37 -68.61
CA SER A 278 -109.62 -38.50 -68.66
C SER A 278 -108.37 -38.37 -67.78
N GLU A 279 -108.30 -39.05 -66.62
CA GLU A 279 -107.85 -40.45 -66.53
C GLU A 279 -106.73 -40.80 -67.53
N GLN A 280 -105.47 -40.79 -67.07
CA GLN A 280 -104.59 -41.96 -66.99
C GLN A 280 -103.11 -41.58 -66.91
N GLN A 281 -102.50 -42.08 -65.83
CA GLN A 281 -101.18 -42.73 -65.75
C GLN A 281 -99.95 -41.88 -66.15
N GLY A 282 -98.95 -41.68 -65.29
CA GLY A 282 -98.42 -42.64 -64.33
C GLY A 282 -97.50 -43.65 -65.00
N ALA A 283 -96.44 -43.17 -65.68
CA ALA A 283 -95.16 -43.86 -65.89
C ALA A 283 -94.26 -43.03 -66.84
N LEU A 284 -93.29 -42.28 -66.33
CA LEU A 284 -92.14 -41.84 -67.13
C LEU A 284 -90.89 -41.55 -66.28
N GLN A 285 -90.72 -42.33 -65.20
CA GLN A 285 -89.53 -42.27 -64.35
C GLN A 285 -88.30 -42.99 -64.95
N ASP A 286 -88.47 -43.69 -66.08
CA ASP A 286 -87.37 -44.42 -66.74
C ASP A 286 -86.73 -43.67 -67.94
N ASN A 287 -87.17 -42.45 -68.25
CA ASN A 287 -86.59 -41.64 -69.35
C ASN A 287 -85.50 -40.65 -68.91
N ILE A 288 -85.29 -40.49 -67.60
CA ILE A 288 -84.36 -39.46 -67.08
C ILE A 288 -82.90 -39.95 -67.11
N PHE A 289 -82.65 -41.24 -66.89
CA PHE A 289 -81.27 -41.75 -66.82
C PHE A 289 -80.65 -42.14 -68.16
N ALA A 290 -81.45 -42.40 -69.21
CA ALA A 290 -80.94 -42.65 -70.56
C ALA A 290 -80.54 -41.34 -71.30
N THR A 291 -81.17 -40.21 -70.94
CA THR A 291 -80.96 -38.92 -71.61
C THR A 291 -79.65 -38.26 -71.17
N ILE A 292 -79.25 -38.40 -69.90
CA ILE A 292 -78.05 -37.75 -69.35
C ILE A 292 -76.75 -38.38 -69.92
N SER A 293 -76.73 -39.68 -70.20
CA SER A 293 -75.53 -40.34 -70.73
C SER A 293 -75.29 -40.04 -72.22
N LYS A 294 -76.37 -39.82 -72.98
CA LYS A 294 -76.30 -39.48 -74.41
C LYS A 294 -75.88 -38.03 -74.67
N GLU A 295 -76.21 -37.11 -73.76
CA GLU A 295 -75.77 -35.71 -73.86
C GLU A 295 -74.29 -35.52 -73.50
N MET A 296 -73.73 -36.34 -72.61
CA MET A 296 -72.32 -36.21 -72.20
C MET A 296 -71.33 -36.60 -73.31
N GLN A 297 -71.70 -37.55 -74.18
CA GLN A 297 -70.92 -37.88 -75.39
C GLN A 297 -71.11 -36.85 -76.51
N SER A 298 -72.31 -36.27 -76.63
CA SER A 298 -72.57 -35.14 -77.53
C SER A 298 -71.73 -33.92 -77.16
N MET A 299 -71.52 -33.65 -75.87
CA MET A 299 -70.74 -32.51 -75.39
C MET A 299 -69.24 -32.63 -75.72
N ASN A 300 -68.68 -33.84 -75.65
CA ASN A 300 -67.27 -34.07 -75.98
C ASN A 300 -67.00 -33.97 -77.50
N GLY A 301 -67.96 -34.37 -78.34
CA GLY A 301 -67.93 -34.12 -79.79
C GLY A 301 -68.10 -32.63 -80.13
N TYR A 302 -69.00 -31.93 -79.42
CA TYR A 302 -69.22 -30.50 -79.63
C TYR A 302 -68.00 -29.67 -79.22
N ILE A 303 -67.26 -30.00 -78.16
CA ILE A 303 -66.07 -29.24 -77.76
C ILE A 303 -64.99 -29.28 -78.87
N PHE A 304 -64.79 -30.42 -79.52
CA PHE A 304 -63.83 -30.51 -80.63
C PHE A 304 -64.32 -29.84 -81.93
N GLN A 305 -65.63 -29.88 -82.21
CA GLN A 305 -66.20 -29.33 -83.45
C GLN A 305 -66.56 -27.84 -83.36
N SER A 306 -66.89 -27.32 -82.17
CA SER A 306 -67.23 -25.90 -81.94
C SER A 306 -66.03 -25.03 -81.57
N LEU A 307 -64.91 -25.62 -81.11
CA LEU A 307 -63.64 -24.90 -80.94
C LEU A 307 -62.76 -24.88 -82.20
N GLY A 308 -63.19 -25.50 -83.30
CA GLY A 308 -62.48 -25.46 -84.58
C GLY A 308 -61.03 -25.95 -84.49
N TRP A 309 -60.76 -26.95 -83.64
CA TRP A 309 -59.43 -27.54 -83.50
C TRP A 309 -59.12 -28.45 -84.69
N ASN A 310 -58.72 -27.82 -85.79
CA ASN A 310 -58.04 -28.47 -86.89
C ASN A 310 -56.54 -28.47 -86.55
N PRO A 311 -55.85 -29.64 -86.52
CA PRO A 311 -54.42 -29.74 -86.16
C PRO A 311 -53.46 -28.97 -87.09
N GLU A 312 -53.97 -28.31 -88.13
CA GLU A 312 -53.23 -27.46 -89.06
C GLU A 312 -53.42 -25.95 -88.81
N THR A 313 -53.89 -25.54 -87.62
CA THR A 313 -54.00 -24.10 -87.29
C THR A 313 -52.69 -23.59 -86.67
N PRO A 314 -51.82 -22.88 -87.42
CA PRO A 314 -50.51 -22.42 -86.94
C PRO A 314 -50.58 -21.53 -85.69
N ALA A 315 -51.70 -20.84 -85.46
CA ALA A 315 -51.90 -19.95 -84.31
C ALA A 315 -51.88 -20.67 -82.94
N VAL A 316 -52.33 -21.93 -82.86
CA VAL A 316 -52.33 -22.70 -81.60
C VAL A 316 -50.92 -23.22 -81.30
N VAL A 317 -50.19 -23.63 -82.33
CA VAL A 317 -48.79 -24.07 -82.22
C VAL A 317 -47.89 -22.90 -81.78
N GLU A 318 -48.07 -21.71 -82.36
CA GLU A 318 -47.36 -20.49 -81.94
C GLU A 318 -47.68 -20.11 -80.48
N SER A 319 -48.94 -20.27 -80.06
CA SER A 319 -49.35 -20.00 -78.67
C SER A 319 -48.73 -20.99 -77.68
N LEU A 320 -48.64 -22.27 -78.03
CA LEU A 320 -47.99 -23.29 -77.22
C LEU A 320 -46.46 -23.11 -77.17
N GLN A 321 -45.82 -22.78 -78.30
CA GLN A 321 -44.39 -22.45 -78.34
C GLN A 321 -44.04 -21.20 -77.54
N SER A 322 -44.93 -20.20 -77.55
CA SER A 322 -44.81 -19.00 -76.70
C SER A 322 -44.95 -19.34 -75.21
N LEU A 323 -45.90 -20.22 -74.86
CA LEU A 323 -46.08 -20.69 -73.48
C LEU A 323 -44.86 -21.50 -73.00
N GLU A 324 -44.36 -22.40 -73.83
CA GLU A 324 -43.16 -23.21 -73.55
C GLU A 324 -41.93 -22.32 -73.38
N SER A 325 -41.73 -21.32 -74.26
CA SER A 325 -40.66 -20.33 -74.13
C SER A 325 -40.75 -19.52 -72.83
N ARG A 326 -41.96 -19.13 -72.42
CA ARG A 326 -42.18 -18.45 -71.13
C ARG A 326 -41.90 -19.37 -69.94
N PHE A 327 -42.22 -20.66 -70.05
CA PHE A 327 -41.91 -21.64 -69.02
C PHE A 327 -40.40 -21.82 -68.85
N VAL A 328 -39.67 -21.97 -69.96
CA VAL A 328 -38.19 -22.07 -69.95
C VAL A 328 -37.57 -20.79 -69.38
N GLN A 329 -38.08 -19.60 -69.76
CA GLN A 329 -37.63 -18.33 -69.18
C GLN A 329 -37.91 -18.25 -67.68
N TRP A 330 -39.09 -18.69 -67.24
CA TRP A 330 -39.46 -18.70 -65.83
C TRP A 330 -38.61 -19.69 -65.01
N GLU A 331 -38.35 -20.88 -65.54
CA GLU A 331 -37.48 -21.88 -64.93
C GLU A 331 -36.03 -21.38 -64.86
N SER A 332 -35.51 -20.82 -65.95
CA SER A 332 -34.16 -20.24 -65.96
C SER A 332 -34.02 -19.09 -64.97
N LYS A 333 -35.04 -18.22 -64.89
CA LYS A 333 -35.05 -17.10 -63.93
C LYS A 333 -35.12 -17.58 -62.48
N THR A 334 -35.98 -18.55 -62.18
CA THR A 334 -36.12 -19.09 -60.82
C THR A 334 -34.85 -19.83 -60.37
N LEU A 335 -34.19 -20.56 -61.26
CA LEU A 335 -32.88 -21.17 -60.98
C LEU A 335 -31.79 -20.13 -60.72
N GLN A 336 -31.76 -19.04 -61.50
CA GLN A 336 -30.83 -17.94 -61.28
C GLN A 336 -31.10 -17.25 -59.93
N ASP A 337 -32.36 -16.93 -59.62
CA ASP A 337 -32.74 -16.30 -58.36
C ASP A 337 -32.35 -17.20 -57.15
N MET A 338 -32.49 -18.52 -57.29
CA MET A 338 -32.07 -19.49 -56.26
C MET A 338 -30.55 -19.56 -56.09
N GLU A 339 -29.78 -19.46 -57.17
CA GLU A 339 -28.32 -19.43 -57.11
C GLU A 339 -27.81 -18.12 -56.49
N ASP A 340 -28.39 -16.98 -56.87
CA ASP A 340 -28.07 -15.68 -56.27
C ASP A 340 -28.36 -15.67 -54.76
N GLN A 341 -29.48 -16.30 -54.34
CA GLN A 341 -29.78 -16.47 -52.91
C GLN A 341 -28.76 -17.36 -52.19
N ARG A 342 -28.29 -18.45 -52.81
CA ARG A 342 -27.24 -19.31 -52.23
C ARG A 342 -25.93 -18.54 -52.07
N GLN A 343 -25.56 -17.73 -53.05
CA GLN A 343 -24.36 -16.90 -52.98
C GLN A 343 -24.46 -15.85 -51.87
N GLU A 344 -25.62 -15.20 -51.70
CA GLU A 344 -25.79 -14.23 -50.61
C GLU A 344 -25.79 -14.90 -49.23
N VAL A 345 -26.38 -16.09 -49.08
CA VAL A 345 -26.28 -16.86 -47.83
C VAL A 345 -24.83 -17.19 -47.51
N ALA A 346 -24.06 -17.69 -48.47
CA ALA A 346 -22.64 -17.99 -48.28
C ALA A 346 -21.83 -16.74 -47.92
N ARG A 347 -22.17 -15.58 -48.50
CA ARG A 347 -21.56 -14.29 -48.16
C ARG A 347 -21.87 -13.87 -46.72
N MET A 348 -23.13 -14.00 -46.30
CA MET A 348 -23.54 -13.69 -44.93
C MET A 348 -22.92 -14.63 -43.89
N GLU A 349 -22.81 -15.93 -44.19
CA GLU A 349 -22.14 -16.89 -43.32
C GLU A 349 -20.65 -16.58 -43.12
N ASN A 350 -19.96 -16.18 -44.19
CA ASN A 350 -18.56 -15.76 -44.09
C ASN A 350 -18.42 -14.48 -43.26
N ALA A 351 -19.29 -13.49 -43.47
CA ALA A 351 -19.31 -12.26 -42.67
C ALA A 351 -19.59 -12.54 -41.19
N LEU A 352 -20.51 -13.46 -40.88
CA LEU A 352 -20.79 -13.89 -39.51
C LEU A 352 -19.55 -14.52 -38.87
N ARG A 353 -18.87 -15.43 -39.58
CA ARG A 353 -17.65 -16.09 -39.10
C ARG A 353 -16.50 -15.12 -38.85
N GLU A 354 -16.35 -14.08 -39.68
CA GLU A 354 -15.36 -13.01 -39.47
C GLU A 354 -15.71 -12.13 -38.26
N SER A 355 -17.00 -11.82 -38.09
CA SER A 355 -17.49 -11.10 -36.92
C SER A 355 -17.24 -11.88 -35.62
N GLU A 356 -17.54 -13.19 -35.61
CA GLU A 356 -17.28 -14.08 -34.46
C GLU A 356 -15.80 -14.13 -34.08
N LYS A 357 -14.90 -14.22 -35.06
CA LYS A 357 -13.45 -14.15 -34.83
C LYS A 357 -13.03 -12.80 -34.24
N SER A 358 -13.61 -11.72 -34.74
CA SER A 358 -13.32 -10.37 -34.24
C SER A 358 -13.82 -10.18 -32.80
N ILE A 359 -15.00 -10.68 -32.48
CA ILE A 359 -15.56 -10.68 -31.11
C ILE A 359 -14.69 -11.54 -30.18
N SER A 360 -14.25 -12.71 -30.62
CA SER A 360 -13.36 -13.57 -29.83
C SER A 360 -12.03 -12.87 -29.52
N LYS A 361 -11.41 -12.21 -30.50
CA LYS A 361 -10.18 -11.43 -30.30
C LYS A 361 -10.40 -10.24 -29.37
N ALA A 362 -11.51 -9.53 -29.50
CA ALA A 362 -11.85 -8.40 -28.62
C ALA A 362 -12.07 -8.87 -27.17
N ASN A 363 -12.70 -10.02 -26.96
CA ASN A 363 -12.88 -10.61 -25.63
C ASN A 363 -11.54 -11.04 -25.01
N GLN A 364 -10.64 -11.62 -25.80
CA GLN A 364 -9.30 -11.97 -25.33
C GLN A 364 -8.51 -10.73 -24.85
N LEU A 365 -8.47 -9.66 -25.67
CA LEU A 365 -7.81 -8.41 -25.29
C LEU A 365 -8.44 -7.77 -24.06
N ARG A 366 -9.77 -7.89 -23.90
CA ARG A 366 -10.47 -7.42 -22.72
C ARG A 366 -10.07 -8.22 -21.47
N GLU A 367 -9.91 -9.53 -21.58
CA GLU A 367 -9.48 -10.39 -20.47
C GLU A 367 -8.03 -10.11 -20.06
N GLU A 368 -7.14 -9.92 -21.04
CA GLU A 368 -5.75 -9.48 -20.83
C GLU A 368 -5.71 -8.12 -20.11
N GLY A 369 -6.51 -7.13 -20.57
CA GLY A 369 -6.59 -5.82 -19.93
C GLY A 369 -7.15 -5.86 -18.50
N LEU A 370 -8.12 -6.73 -18.21
CA LEU A 370 -8.63 -6.94 -16.85
C LEU A 370 -7.58 -7.58 -15.93
N SER A 371 -6.77 -8.51 -16.46
CA SER A 371 -5.66 -9.14 -15.74
C SER A 371 -4.57 -8.12 -15.40
N GLU A 372 -4.17 -7.27 -16.36
CA GLU A 372 -3.21 -6.19 -16.13
C GLU A 372 -3.72 -5.16 -15.11
N GLN A 373 -5.00 -4.79 -15.20
CA GLN A 373 -5.64 -3.89 -14.23
C GLN A 373 -5.62 -4.47 -12.81
N ALA A 374 -5.85 -5.78 -12.66
CA ALA A 374 -5.78 -6.45 -11.37
C ALA A 374 -4.36 -6.46 -10.79
N ALA A 375 -3.35 -6.71 -11.63
CA ALA A 375 -1.94 -6.67 -11.23
C ALA A 375 -1.50 -5.26 -10.79
N LEU A 376 -1.91 -4.22 -11.53
CA LEU A 376 -1.60 -2.83 -11.18
C LEU A 376 -2.26 -2.42 -9.85
N LYS A 377 -3.49 -2.88 -9.60
CA LYS A 377 -4.20 -2.63 -8.34
C LYS A 377 -3.48 -3.28 -7.15
N ASP A 378 -2.97 -4.50 -7.30
CA ASP A 378 -2.18 -5.18 -6.28
C ASP A 378 -0.86 -4.45 -5.98
N HIS A 379 -0.16 -3.97 -7.03
CA HIS A 379 1.05 -3.16 -6.86
C HIS A 379 0.78 -1.85 -6.12
N LEU A 380 -0.31 -1.16 -6.45
CA LEU A 380 -0.71 0.09 -5.76
C LEU A 380 -1.03 -0.16 -4.29
N GLN A 381 -1.71 -1.27 -3.98
CA GLN A 381 -2.01 -1.66 -2.60
C GLN A 381 -0.74 -2.01 -1.80
N LYS A 382 0.22 -2.70 -2.42
CA LYS A 382 1.55 -2.98 -1.82
C LYS A 382 2.33 -1.71 -1.54
N ALA A 383 2.42 -0.80 -2.52
CA ALA A 383 3.10 0.49 -2.35
C ALA A 383 2.45 1.36 -1.25
N THR A 384 1.12 1.37 -1.19
CA THR A 384 0.37 2.11 -0.14
C THR A 384 0.64 1.53 1.25
N SER A 385 0.74 0.21 1.36
CA SER A 385 1.06 -0.47 2.63
C SER A 385 2.50 -0.16 3.08
N ALA A 386 3.46 -0.21 2.16
CA ALA A 386 4.86 0.13 2.43
C ALA A 386 5.02 1.60 2.87
N LEU A 387 4.32 2.53 2.23
CA LEU A 387 4.32 3.94 2.65
C LEU A 387 3.75 4.14 4.06
N LYS A 388 2.70 3.40 4.43
CA LYS A 388 2.16 3.44 5.80
C LYS A 388 3.17 2.92 6.80
N GLU A 389 3.85 1.82 6.49
CA GLU A 389 4.86 1.23 7.36
C GLU A 389 6.06 2.17 7.55
N MET A 390 6.61 2.73 6.46
CA MET A 390 7.69 3.71 6.54
C MET A 390 7.30 4.95 7.35
N LYS A 391 6.05 5.41 7.26
CA LYS A 391 5.56 6.54 8.06
C LYS A 391 5.52 6.21 9.56
N VAL A 392 5.20 4.97 9.92
CA VAL A 392 5.25 4.51 11.32
C VAL A 392 6.70 4.43 11.78
N GLN A 393 7.58 3.81 11.00
CA GLN A 393 9.01 3.70 11.32
C GLN A 393 9.68 5.08 11.47
N LEU A 394 9.33 6.05 10.63
CA LEU A 394 9.83 7.42 10.73
C LEU A 394 9.38 8.09 12.04
N LYS A 395 8.10 7.92 12.42
CA LYS A 395 7.58 8.46 13.68
C LYS A 395 8.25 7.81 14.90
N ASP A 396 8.47 6.51 14.85
CA ASP A 396 9.14 5.78 15.94
C ASP A 396 10.60 6.21 16.07
N ALA A 397 11.31 6.34 14.95
CA ALA A 397 12.68 6.85 14.92
C ALA A 397 12.76 8.31 15.43
N GLN A 398 11.83 9.17 15.03
CA GLN A 398 11.71 10.54 15.52
C GLN A 398 11.46 10.57 17.04
N MET A 399 10.59 9.70 17.55
CA MET A 399 10.29 9.60 18.98
C MET A 399 11.50 9.11 19.79
N ILE A 400 12.23 8.10 19.29
CA ILE A 400 13.47 7.61 19.92
C ILE A 400 14.54 8.71 19.93
N SER A 401 14.71 9.42 18.81
CA SER A 401 15.62 10.55 18.71
C SER A 401 15.26 11.64 19.72
N LEU A 402 13.99 12.02 19.80
CA LEU A 402 13.50 13.01 20.77
C LEU A 402 13.75 12.57 22.22
N LEU A 403 13.51 11.30 22.57
CA LEU A 403 13.76 10.79 23.92
C LEU A 403 15.25 10.83 24.29
N ASN A 404 16.13 10.51 23.33
CA ASN A 404 17.57 10.59 23.50
C ASN A 404 18.04 12.04 23.67
N SER A 405 17.53 12.96 22.84
CA SER A 405 17.81 14.40 22.97
C SER A 405 17.32 14.95 24.30
N MET A 406 16.15 14.53 24.79
CA MET A 406 15.63 14.95 26.10
C MET A 406 16.44 14.40 27.27
N LYS A 407 17.00 13.20 27.15
CA LYS A 407 17.93 12.66 28.14
C LYS A 407 19.23 13.47 28.15
N ARG A 408 19.82 13.68 26.98
CA ARG A 408 21.05 14.47 26.84
C ARG A 408 20.87 15.91 27.32
N LEU A 409 19.72 16.52 27.05
CA LEU A 409 19.38 17.84 27.57
C LEU A 409 19.37 17.87 29.10
N ARG A 410 18.81 16.86 29.77
CA ARG A 410 18.89 16.75 31.24
C ARG A 410 20.31 16.59 31.74
N ASP A 411 21.15 15.86 31.02
CA ASP A 411 22.55 15.66 31.38
C ASP A 411 23.32 16.99 31.27
N ILE A 412 23.05 17.81 30.24
CA ILE A 412 23.61 19.16 30.08
C ILE A 412 23.09 20.10 31.19
N GLU A 413 21.78 20.13 31.46
CA GLU A 413 21.19 20.91 32.55
C GLU A 413 21.77 20.50 33.92
N GLY A 414 22.07 19.21 34.11
CA GLY A 414 22.66 18.64 35.32
C GLY A 414 24.08 19.15 35.62
N ARG A 415 24.81 19.65 34.62
CA ARG A 415 26.12 20.31 34.82
C ARG A 415 25.98 21.66 35.51
N GLY A 416 24.79 22.26 35.47
CA GLY A 416 24.47 23.51 36.17
C GLY A 416 25.07 24.76 35.53
N ASN A 417 25.46 24.72 34.25
CA ASN A 417 25.93 25.90 33.51
C ASN A 417 24.81 26.58 32.72
N VAL A 418 23.88 25.80 32.16
CA VAL A 418 22.73 26.28 31.37
C VAL A 418 21.43 25.63 31.83
N LYS A 419 20.32 26.33 31.63
CA LYS A 419 18.97 25.85 31.85
C LYS A 419 18.14 26.12 30.60
N VAL A 420 17.42 25.12 30.11
CA VAL A 420 16.67 25.21 28.86
C VAL A 420 15.18 25.20 29.14
N ASP A 421 14.50 26.27 28.76
CA ASP A 421 13.05 26.30 28.75
C ASP A 421 12.53 25.47 27.57
N ARG A 422 12.07 24.26 27.89
CA ARG A 422 11.54 23.28 26.93
C ARG A 422 10.31 23.76 26.17
N GLN A 423 9.62 24.80 26.64
CA GLN A 423 8.45 25.34 25.93
C GLN A 423 8.84 26.40 24.91
N SER A 424 9.84 27.23 25.22
CA SER A 424 10.20 28.40 24.40
C SER A 424 11.51 28.23 23.63
N GLY A 425 12.29 27.19 23.91
CA GLY A 425 13.64 27.03 23.37
C GLY A 425 14.64 28.05 23.94
N ARG A 426 14.26 28.77 25.02
CA ARG A 426 15.15 29.76 25.66
C ARG A 426 16.20 29.04 26.51
N VAL A 427 17.47 29.28 26.21
CA VAL A 427 18.62 28.78 26.96
C VAL A 427 19.15 29.92 27.83
N THR A 428 18.97 29.79 29.14
CA THR A 428 19.45 30.78 30.12
C THR A 428 20.66 30.20 30.85
N PRO A 429 21.80 30.88 30.90
CA PRO A 429 22.93 30.43 31.69
C PRO A 429 22.55 30.50 33.17
N VAL A 430 22.79 29.40 33.90
CA VAL A 430 22.58 29.35 35.35
C VAL A 430 23.70 30.09 36.06
N ARG A 431 24.93 30.00 35.53
CA ARG A 431 26.08 30.79 35.97
C ARG A 431 26.12 32.12 35.22
N PRO A 432 26.11 33.27 35.91
CA PRO A 432 26.17 34.56 35.25
C PRO A 432 27.46 34.72 34.44
N ILE A 433 27.35 35.12 33.18
CA ILE A 433 28.51 35.50 32.36
C ILE A 433 28.92 36.92 32.79
N GLU A 434 29.96 37.00 33.61
CA GLU A 434 30.47 38.28 34.12
C GLU A 434 31.53 38.88 33.18
N PHE A 435 31.32 40.13 32.79
CA PHE A 435 32.28 40.94 32.06
C PHE A 435 32.99 41.89 33.02
N LEU A 436 34.26 42.22 32.74
CA LEU A 436 34.94 43.26 33.50
C LEU A 436 34.16 44.59 33.39
N PRO A 437 34.03 45.35 34.49
CA PRO A 437 33.27 46.60 34.48
C PRO A 437 34.00 47.64 33.63
N GLU A 438 33.47 47.88 32.44
CA GLU A 438 33.97 48.90 31.51
C GLU A 438 32.92 50.01 31.39
N ALA A 439 33.31 51.24 31.72
CA ALA A 439 32.46 52.39 31.48
C ALA A 439 32.44 52.72 29.97
N PRO A 440 31.30 53.15 29.41
CA PRO A 440 31.28 53.57 28.02
C PRO A 440 32.31 54.69 27.80
N PRO A 441 33.19 54.57 26.80
CA PRO A 441 34.22 55.58 26.54
C PRO A 441 33.53 56.91 26.21
N LYS A 442 34.08 58.01 26.75
CA LYS A 442 33.56 59.37 26.48
C LYS A 442 33.78 59.81 25.03
N GLU A 443 34.74 59.20 24.35
CA GLU A 443 35.08 59.43 22.96
C GLU A 443 34.67 58.22 22.10
N LYS A 444 34.48 58.42 20.79
CA LYS A 444 34.00 57.40 19.82
C LYS A 444 35.04 56.29 19.53
N GLY A 445 35.58 55.67 20.57
CA GLY A 445 36.50 54.54 20.48
C GLY A 445 35.79 53.18 20.53
N PRO A 446 36.45 52.10 20.08
CA PRO A 446 35.94 50.73 20.20
C PRO A 446 35.90 50.29 21.68
N PHE A 447 34.86 49.53 22.06
CA PHE A 447 34.74 48.95 23.40
C PHE A 447 35.67 47.73 23.55
N LYS A 448 36.47 47.66 24.63
CA LYS A 448 37.37 46.54 24.91
C LYS A 448 36.72 45.57 25.91
N VAL A 449 35.74 44.83 25.40
CA VAL A 449 35.03 43.82 26.18
C VAL A 449 35.97 42.65 26.53
N THR A 450 36.09 42.36 27.82
CA THR A 450 36.85 41.22 28.36
C THR A 450 36.03 40.50 29.43
N PHE A 451 36.11 39.18 29.45
CA PHE A 451 35.45 38.37 30.48
C PHE A 451 36.19 38.50 31.80
N LYS A 452 35.45 38.42 32.91
CA LYS A 452 36.04 38.41 34.26
C LYS A 452 36.74 37.07 34.54
N ASP A 453 36.09 35.98 34.14
CA ASP A 453 36.63 34.63 34.19
C ASP A 453 36.37 33.95 32.84
N GLU A 454 37.42 33.73 32.06
CA GLU A 454 37.32 33.13 30.73
C GLU A 454 37.01 31.62 30.81
N ALA A 455 37.48 30.93 31.85
CA ALA A 455 37.28 29.49 31.99
C ALA A 455 35.81 29.14 32.25
N ASP A 456 35.13 29.92 33.11
CA ASP A 456 33.70 29.75 33.37
C ASP A 456 32.86 30.01 32.11
N VAL A 457 33.24 31.00 31.31
CA VAL A 457 32.56 31.31 30.04
C VAL A 457 32.73 30.17 29.04
N LEU A 458 33.93 29.59 28.94
CA LEU A 458 34.17 28.44 28.06
C LEU A 458 33.30 27.23 28.45
N ASN A 459 33.07 26.98 29.74
CA ASN A 459 32.18 25.91 30.20
C ASN A 459 30.72 26.17 29.79
N VAL A 460 30.23 27.41 29.93
CA VAL A 460 28.87 27.80 29.51
C VAL A 460 28.72 27.73 27.99
N VAL A 461 29.73 28.20 27.25
CA VAL A 461 29.77 28.17 25.78
C VAL A 461 29.79 26.73 25.26
N ALA A 462 30.53 25.82 25.90
CA ALA A 462 30.57 24.41 25.54
C ALA A 462 29.19 23.74 25.71
N ASP A 463 28.51 23.97 26.83
CA ASP A 463 27.18 23.44 27.06
C ASP A 463 26.13 24.06 26.13
N LEU A 464 26.24 25.37 25.85
CA LEU A 464 25.38 26.04 24.87
C LEU A 464 25.58 25.46 23.46
N LEU A 465 26.83 25.22 23.06
CA LEU A 465 27.16 24.60 21.78
C LEU A 465 26.60 23.17 21.69
N GLU A 466 26.69 22.38 22.77
CA GLU A 466 26.13 21.04 22.79
C GLU A 466 24.60 21.06 22.61
N VAL A 467 23.90 22.02 23.22
CA VAL A 467 22.47 22.26 22.99
C VAL A 467 22.20 22.64 21.53
N MET A 468 23.02 23.52 20.94
CA MET A 468 22.88 23.95 19.54
C MET A 468 23.06 22.79 18.54
N VAL A 469 24.07 21.95 18.75
CA VAL A 469 24.35 20.79 17.90
C VAL A 469 23.24 19.75 18.01
N MET A 470 22.66 19.57 19.20
CA MET A 470 21.59 18.60 19.43
C MET A 470 20.29 18.90 18.66
N PHE A 471 19.98 20.18 18.44
CA PHE A 471 18.76 20.61 17.74
C PHE A 471 19.01 21.09 16.30
N ASP A 472 20.27 21.13 15.87
CA ASP A 472 20.73 21.70 14.59
C ASP A 472 20.04 23.03 14.21
N SER A 473 19.80 23.88 15.21
CA SER A 473 19.00 25.10 15.06
C SER A 473 19.88 26.35 15.05
N SER A 474 19.42 27.40 14.37
CA SER A 474 20.01 28.73 14.50
C SER A 474 19.64 29.35 15.85
N VAL A 475 20.55 30.15 16.41
CA VAL A 475 20.40 30.74 17.75
C VAL A 475 20.49 32.24 17.67
N GLN A 476 19.61 32.91 18.40
CA GLN A 476 19.71 34.33 18.68
C GLN A 476 20.27 34.55 20.09
N LEU A 477 21.46 35.14 20.17
CA LEU A 477 22.07 35.56 21.43
C LEU A 477 21.52 36.92 21.81
N ASN A 478 20.75 36.97 22.89
CA ASN A 478 20.20 38.19 23.42
C ASN A 478 20.98 38.61 24.67
N VAL A 479 21.58 39.80 24.59
CA VAL A 479 22.33 40.39 25.71
C VAL A 479 21.60 41.64 26.17
N ALA A 480 20.97 41.56 27.34
CA ALA A 480 20.33 42.69 27.98
C ALA A 480 21.27 43.32 29.00
N LEU A 481 21.52 44.63 28.88
CA LEU A 481 22.28 45.39 29.88
C LEU A 481 21.40 46.38 30.63
N LYS A 482 21.67 46.51 31.93
CA LYS A 482 21.10 47.58 32.76
C LYS A 482 21.90 48.85 32.55
N GLN A 483 21.21 49.96 32.24
CA GLN A 483 21.85 51.27 32.09
C GLN A 483 22.51 51.70 33.41
N GLY A 484 23.83 51.88 33.37
CA GLY A 484 24.62 52.37 34.51
C GLY A 484 24.55 53.90 34.67
N ARG A 485 25.30 54.43 35.65
CA ARG A 485 25.46 55.89 35.81
C ARG A 485 26.42 56.43 34.75
N GLY A 486 25.91 57.29 33.86
CA GLY A 486 26.68 57.93 32.79
C GLY A 486 26.53 57.25 31.43
N GLY A 487 26.80 58.00 30.35
CA GLY A 487 26.61 57.57 28.97
C GLY A 487 25.16 57.70 28.47
N ASP A 488 24.99 57.84 27.16
CA ASP A 488 23.69 57.83 26.50
C ASP A 488 23.20 56.38 26.26
N ALA A 489 21.89 56.22 26.07
CA ALA A 489 21.26 54.92 25.84
C ALA A 489 21.90 54.14 24.66
N ASN A 490 22.28 54.85 23.60
CA ASN A 490 22.91 54.25 22.43
C ASN A 490 24.30 53.66 22.75
N SER A 491 25.08 54.30 23.61
CA SER A 491 26.37 53.76 24.02
C SER A 491 26.22 52.45 24.81
N TRP A 492 25.20 52.37 25.68
CA TRP A 492 24.90 51.14 26.41
C TRP A 492 24.38 50.02 25.50
N GLN A 493 23.56 50.35 24.51
CA GLN A 493 23.13 49.39 23.50
C GLN A 493 24.31 48.85 22.68
N ARG A 494 25.22 49.72 22.21
CA ARG A 494 26.43 49.30 21.49
C ARG A 494 27.35 48.43 22.34
N LEU A 495 27.45 48.71 23.65
CA LEU A 495 28.18 47.85 24.58
C LEU A 495 27.51 46.47 24.73
N ALA A 496 26.17 46.42 24.76
CA ALA A 496 25.43 45.15 24.78
C ALA A 496 25.65 44.34 23.49
N GLU A 497 25.58 45.00 22.34
CA GLU A 497 25.86 44.40 21.02
C GLU A 497 27.31 43.88 20.95
N ARG A 498 28.30 44.65 21.42
CA ARG A 498 29.70 44.20 21.43
C ARG A 498 29.94 43.03 22.38
N ARG A 499 29.25 42.96 23.52
CA ARG A 499 29.27 41.79 24.41
C ARG A 499 28.66 40.56 23.73
N ALA A 500 27.57 40.73 22.99
CA ALA A 500 26.96 39.67 22.19
C ALA A 500 27.91 39.17 21.10
N GLU A 501 28.57 40.08 20.38
CA GLU A 501 29.57 39.76 19.35
C GLU A 501 30.75 38.98 19.94
N THR A 502 31.25 39.39 21.10
CA THR A 502 32.38 38.70 21.78
C THR A 502 32.00 37.24 22.10
N LEU A 503 30.76 36.99 22.53
CA LEU A 503 30.27 35.62 22.76
C LEU A 503 30.05 34.84 21.47
N LYS A 504 29.55 35.50 20.41
CA LYS A 504 29.47 34.92 19.06
C LYS A 504 30.86 34.51 18.56
N GLU A 505 31.87 35.35 18.71
CA GLU A 505 33.27 35.02 18.36
C GLU A 505 33.76 33.75 19.08
N HIS A 506 33.39 33.55 20.35
CA HIS A 506 33.76 32.34 21.11
C HIS A 506 33.00 31.09 20.64
N LEU A 507 31.71 31.22 20.30
CA LEU A 507 30.94 30.11 19.72
C LEU A 507 31.43 29.73 18.32
N VAL A 508 31.85 30.70 17.52
CA VAL A 508 32.46 30.46 16.20
C VAL A 508 33.82 29.78 16.35
N LYS A 509 34.66 30.24 17.28
CA LYS A 509 35.93 29.57 17.62
C LYS A 509 35.73 28.15 18.12
N ALA A 510 34.65 27.88 18.83
CA ALA A 510 34.27 26.54 19.28
C ALA A 510 33.71 25.64 18.16
N GLY A 511 33.61 26.15 16.92
CA GLY A 511 33.30 25.36 15.72
C GLY A 511 31.90 25.54 15.14
N ARG A 512 31.10 26.51 15.62
CA ARG A 512 29.77 26.79 15.04
C ARG A 512 29.88 27.74 13.83
N SER A 513 29.07 27.51 12.80
CA SER A 513 28.96 28.43 11.66
C SER A 513 28.45 29.80 12.09
N GLU A 514 29.10 30.86 11.62
CA GLU A 514 28.75 32.25 11.91
C GLU A 514 27.32 32.58 11.50
N GLU A 515 26.85 32.04 10.37
CA GLU A 515 25.52 32.27 9.81
C GLU A 515 24.39 31.71 10.69
N SER A 516 24.70 30.71 11.52
CA SER A 516 23.73 30.10 12.43
C SER A 516 23.53 30.88 13.73
N ILE A 517 24.29 31.96 13.94
CA ILE A 517 24.28 32.76 15.17
C ILE A 517 23.87 34.19 14.83
N SER A 518 22.68 34.58 15.25
CA SER A 518 22.25 35.97 15.26
C SER A 518 22.50 36.59 16.64
N ILE A 519 22.81 37.88 16.69
CA ILE A 519 23.03 38.60 17.94
C ILE A 519 22.04 39.75 18.07
N CYS A 520 21.65 40.05 19.30
CA CYS A 520 20.79 41.18 19.63
C CYS A 520 21.24 41.75 20.98
N GLY A 521 21.73 42.99 20.97
CA GLY A 521 22.01 43.75 22.18
C GLY A 521 20.83 44.65 22.51
N CYS A 522 20.28 44.55 23.72
CA CYS A 522 19.15 45.37 24.16
C CYS A 522 19.42 45.99 25.53
N MET A 523 18.71 47.09 25.83
CA MET A 523 18.69 47.64 27.19
C MET A 523 17.53 47.03 27.97
N GLY A 524 17.82 46.52 29.16
CA GLY A 524 16.84 45.87 30.02
C GLY A 524 16.86 46.42 31.45
N ALA A 525 15.82 46.11 32.23
CA ALA A 525 15.76 46.45 33.66
C ALA A 525 16.80 45.67 34.49
N ALA A 526 17.19 44.48 34.02
CA ALA A 526 18.20 43.61 34.58
C ALA A 526 19.28 43.29 33.54
N SER A 527 20.49 43.00 34.01
CA SER A 527 21.55 42.47 33.16
C SER A 527 21.28 40.97 33.00
N GLU A 528 20.69 40.58 31.88
CA GLU A 528 20.35 39.19 31.57
C GLU A 528 21.02 38.76 30.27
N PHE A 529 21.66 37.61 30.29
CA PHE A 529 22.11 36.92 29.08
C PHE A 529 21.18 35.73 28.82
N PHE A 530 20.75 35.54 27.58
CA PHE A 530 20.12 34.28 27.17
C PHE A 530 20.30 34.02 25.68
N GLY A 531 20.44 32.76 25.31
CA GLY A 531 20.27 32.29 23.94
C GLY A 531 18.81 31.91 23.69
N GLN A 532 18.30 32.15 22.50
CA GLN A 532 17.00 31.66 22.07
C GLN A 532 17.17 30.83 20.81
N LEU A 533 16.78 29.56 20.85
CA LEU A 533 16.71 28.71 19.67
C LEU A 533 15.61 29.25 18.73
N MET A 534 15.91 29.42 17.45
CA MET A 534 14.99 30.04 16.48
C MET A 534 14.12 29.01 15.72
N ASP A 535 14.26 27.73 16.03
CA ASP A 535 13.43 26.69 15.41
C ASP A 535 12.01 26.69 16.00
N THR A 536 11.09 27.29 15.23
CA THR A 536 9.68 27.42 15.57
C THR A 536 8.88 26.12 15.34
N GLU A 537 9.43 25.13 14.64
CA GLU A 537 8.79 23.82 14.49
C GLU A 537 8.96 22.98 15.75
N ILE A 538 10.14 23.06 16.38
CA ILE A 538 10.43 22.36 17.64
C ILE A 538 9.83 23.09 18.83
N PHE A 539 9.94 24.42 18.85
CA PHE A 539 9.45 25.28 19.93
C PHE A 539 8.39 26.24 19.39
N PRO A 540 7.14 25.76 19.20
CA PRO A 540 6.08 26.63 18.71
C PRO A 540 5.93 27.83 19.64
N PRO A 541 5.88 29.06 19.11
CA PRO A 541 5.78 30.25 19.93
C PRO A 541 4.56 30.10 20.82
N LYS A 542 4.77 30.25 22.13
CA LYS A 542 3.68 30.21 23.10
C LYS A 542 2.59 31.15 22.57
N PRO A 543 1.36 30.66 22.31
CA PRO A 543 0.33 31.49 21.73
C PRO A 543 0.22 32.72 22.61
N ALA A 544 0.47 33.89 22.01
CA ALA A 544 0.49 35.15 22.73
C ALA A 544 -0.77 35.16 23.60
N PRO A 545 -0.66 35.41 24.92
CA PRO A 545 -1.78 35.28 25.83
C PRO A 545 -2.93 36.06 25.22
N THR A 546 -3.92 35.34 24.71
CA THR A 546 -5.09 35.90 24.05
C THR A 546 -5.61 36.86 25.09
N LYS A 547 -5.48 38.18 24.86
CA LYS A 547 -5.88 39.21 25.81
C LYS A 547 -7.27 38.83 26.23
N ALA A 548 -7.39 38.21 27.42
CA ALA A 548 -8.67 37.81 27.94
C ALA A 548 -9.41 39.12 28.01
N SER A 549 -10.45 39.24 27.18
CA SER A 549 -11.35 40.38 27.22
C SER A 549 -11.68 40.57 28.70
N PRO A 550 -11.44 41.78 29.25
CA PRO A 550 -11.64 42.01 30.67
C PRO A 550 -13.02 41.46 31.04
N PRO A 551 -13.13 40.62 32.09
CA PRO A 551 -14.38 39.96 32.41
C PRO A 551 -15.45 41.03 32.50
N SER A 552 -16.44 40.98 31.61
CA SER A 552 -17.55 41.93 31.62
C SER A 552 -18.15 41.84 33.01
N ARG A 553 -17.99 42.89 33.82
CA ARG A 553 -18.60 43.03 35.14
C ARG A 553 -20.09 42.72 34.99
N SER A 554 -20.50 41.51 35.36
CA SER A 554 -21.90 41.17 35.53
C SER A 554 -22.45 42.10 36.61
N LYS A 555 -23.41 42.94 36.22
CA LYS A 555 -24.13 43.84 37.12
C LYS A 555 -24.66 43.03 38.30
N SER A 556 -24.24 43.37 39.51
CA SER A 556 -24.80 42.82 40.74
C SER A 556 -26.32 43.05 40.79
N PRO A 557 -27.12 42.09 41.29
CA PRO A 557 -28.56 42.28 41.44
C PRO A 557 -28.84 43.38 42.47
N ALA A 558 -29.68 44.35 42.11
CA ALA A 558 -30.12 45.39 43.02
C ALA A 558 -30.89 44.77 44.22
N PRO A 559 -30.70 45.29 45.46
CA PRO A 559 -31.44 44.82 46.61
C PRO A 559 -32.91 45.26 46.50
N LYS A 560 -33.84 44.30 46.59
CA LYS A 560 -35.27 44.57 46.69
C LYS A 560 -35.54 45.32 48.01
N ARG A 561 -35.99 46.56 47.90
CA ARG A 561 -36.60 47.31 49.02
C ARG A 561 -37.87 46.59 49.48
N LYS A 562 -37.98 46.38 50.79
CA LYS A 562 -39.26 46.24 51.51
C LYS A 562 -39.61 47.60 52.07
#